data_AF-A0A920PH59-F1
#
_entry.id   AF-A0A920PH59-F1
#
_cell.length_a   1.000
_cell.length_b   1.000
_cell.length_c   1.000
_cell.angle_alpha   90.00
_cell.angle_beta   90.00
_cell.angle_gamma   90.00
#
_symmetry.space_group_name_H-M   'P 1'
#
loop_
_entity.id
_entity.type
_entity.pdbx_description
1 polymer ?
#
loop_
_entity_poly.entity_id
_entity_poly.type
_entity_poly.pdbx_seq_one_letter_code
_entity_poly.pdbx_strand_id
1 'polypeptide(L)'
;MTDSGSKISIQNGKLNVPNDPVIPFIEGDGIGPDIWKAAVRVLDAAIEKAYYGERKIQWLEVYAGEKAFKKFDNWLPDETIEKCQEYPVSIKGPLTTPIGGGMRSLNVALRQLLDLYVCLRPVSGF
;
A
#
# COMPACT_ATOMS: atom_id res chain seq x y z
N MET A 1 -21.58 -11.06 -3.05
CA MET A 1 -21.22 -11.20 -1.63
C MET A 1 -20.16 -10.16 -1.35
N THR A 2 -20.48 -9.16 -0.54
CA THR A 2 -19.57 -8.08 -0.15
C THR A 2 -18.54 -8.65 0.80
N ASP A 3 -17.40 -9.07 0.26
CA ASP A 3 -16.29 -9.68 1.01
C ASP A 3 -15.55 -8.56 1.74
N SER A 4 -16.14 -8.02 2.82
CA SER A 4 -15.53 -6.96 3.62
C SER A 4 -14.51 -7.59 4.56
N GLY A 5 -13.23 -7.55 4.18
CA GLY A 5 -12.14 -7.99 5.06
C GLY A 5 -12.09 -7.23 6.38
N SER A 6 -11.27 -7.73 7.30
CA SER A 6 -11.13 -7.17 8.65
C SER A 6 -9.97 -6.18 8.75
N LYS A 7 -10.09 -5.18 9.62
CA LYS A 7 -9.01 -4.21 9.88
C LYS A 7 -7.92 -4.80 10.77
N ILE A 8 -6.66 -4.50 10.46
CA ILE A 8 -5.56 -4.67 11.42
C ILE A 8 -5.72 -3.59 12.50
N SER A 9 -5.57 -3.95 13.77
CA SER A 9 -5.59 -3.00 14.89
C SER A 9 -4.27 -3.00 15.65
N ILE A 10 -4.00 -1.92 16.37
CA ILE A 10 -2.83 -1.81 17.26
C ILE A 10 -3.33 -1.72 18.69
N GLN A 11 -2.90 -2.63 19.55
CA GLN A 11 -3.19 -2.60 20.99
C GLN A 11 -1.86 -2.74 21.75
N ASN A 12 -1.58 -1.80 22.65
CA ASN A 12 -0.34 -1.78 23.45
C ASN A 12 0.94 -1.93 22.60
N GLY A 13 0.99 -1.27 21.45
CA GLY A 13 2.13 -1.30 20.52
C GLY A 13 2.28 -2.61 19.72
N LYS A 14 1.34 -3.55 19.84
CA LYS A 14 1.32 -4.80 19.06
C LYS A 14 0.24 -4.78 17.99
N LEU A 15 0.58 -5.29 16.81
CA LEU A 15 -0.39 -5.50 15.74
C LEU A 15 -1.24 -6.74 16.04
N ASN A 16 -2.56 -6.56 16.01
CA ASN A 16 -3.54 -7.64 16.00
C ASN A 16 -4.01 -7.81 14.55
N VAL A 17 -3.56 -8.90 13.93
CA VAL A 17 -3.79 -9.17 12.50
C VAL A 17 -4.84 -10.27 12.36
N PRO A 18 -6.02 -10.00 11.76
CA PRO A 18 -7.04 -11.02 11.49
C PRO A 18 -6.58 -12.00 10.40
N ASN A 19 -7.39 -13.02 10.10
CA ASN A 19 -7.09 -13.97 9.02
C ASN A 19 -7.39 -13.41 7.62
N ASP A 20 -8.22 -12.37 7.52
CA ASP A 20 -8.66 -11.74 6.28
C ASP A 20 -8.35 -10.22 6.22
N PRO A 21 -7.11 -9.78 6.52
CA PRO A 21 -6.81 -8.37 6.68
C PRO A 21 -7.02 -7.59 5.38
N VAL A 22 -7.61 -6.40 5.50
CA VAL A 22 -7.62 -5.42 4.42
C VAL A 22 -6.29 -4.67 4.39
N ILE A 23 -5.64 -4.67 3.23
CA ILE A 23 -4.36 -3.98 3.02
C ILE A 23 -4.52 -3.03 1.84
N PRO A 24 -4.44 -1.70 2.08
CA PRO A 24 -4.36 -0.74 0.99
C PRO A 24 -3.12 -0.95 0.13
N PHE A 25 -3.28 -0.85 -1.18
CA PHE A 25 -2.17 -0.83 -2.11
C PHE A 25 -2.28 0.34 -3.09
N ILE A 26 -1.13 0.94 -3.41
CA ILE A 26 -1.00 1.87 -4.54
C ILE A 26 -0.27 1.13 -5.66
N GLU A 27 -0.93 0.93 -6.80
CA GLU A 27 -0.35 0.20 -7.95
C GLU A 27 0.97 0.82 -8.43
N GLY A 28 1.06 2.16 -8.37
CA GLY A 28 2.22 2.93 -8.79
C GLY A 28 2.17 3.38 -10.24
N ASP A 29 3.20 4.10 -10.66
CA ASP A 29 3.35 4.69 -11.98
C ASP A 29 4.40 3.94 -12.81
N GLY A 30 4.45 4.22 -14.13
CA GLY A 30 5.41 3.59 -15.03
C GLY A 30 5.30 2.06 -15.03
N ILE A 31 6.34 1.37 -14.55
CA ILE A 31 6.38 -0.10 -14.42
C ILE A 31 5.56 -0.65 -13.24
N GLY A 32 4.95 0.20 -12.42
CA GLY A 32 4.20 -0.17 -11.22
C GLY A 32 3.11 -1.24 -11.47
N PRO A 33 2.19 -1.05 -12.44
CA PRO A 33 1.14 -2.02 -12.74
C PRO A 33 1.66 -3.41 -13.09
N ASP A 34 2.76 -3.51 -13.86
CA ASP A 34 3.36 -4.79 -14.23
C ASP A 34 3.95 -5.50 -13.01
N ILE A 35 4.66 -4.75 -12.15
CA ILE A 35 5.21 -5.28 -10.89
C ILE A 35 4.09 -5.71 -9.96
N TRP A 36 3.04 -4.90 -9.79
CA TRP A 36 1.94 -5.19 -8.89
C TRP A 36 1.20 -6.47 -9.31
N LYS A 37 0.90 -6.61 -10.61
CA LYS A 37 0.28 -7.81 -11.18
C LYS A 37 1.06 -9.09 -10.89
N ALA A 38 2.40 -9.01 -10.87
CA ALA A 38 3.25 -10.14 -10.50
C ALA A 38 3.30 -10.34 -8.97
N ALA A 39 3.50 -9.26 -8.20
CA ALA A 39 3.65 -9.30 -6.76
C ALA A 39 2.41 -9.86 -6.06
N VAL A 40 1.21 -9.38 -6.42
CA VAL A 40 -0.05 -9.83 -5.80
C VAL A 40 -0.25 -11.34 -5.97
N ARG A 41 0.08 -11.89 -7.15
CA ARG A 41 -0.01 -13.34 -7.42
C ARG A 41 0.95 -14.16 -6.58
N VAL A 42 2.17 -13.65 -6.38
CA VAL A 42 3.18 -14.33 -5.53
C VAL A 42 2.76 -14.30 -4.07
N LEU A 43 2.28 -13.14 -3.59
CA LEU A 43 1.81 -12.97 -2.21
C LEU A 43 0.60 -13.87 -1.91
N ASP A 44 -0.43 -13.82 -2.75
CA ASP A 44 -1.64 -14.61 -2.58
C ASP A 44 -1.33 -16.12 -2.61
N ALA A 45 -0.50 -16.57 -3.56
CA ALA A 45 -0.11 -17.98 -3.65
C ALA A 45 0.75 -18.44 -2.45
N ALA A 46 1.61 -17.58 -1.91
CA ALA A 46 2.41 -17.89 -0.74
C ALA A 46 1.53 -18.03 0.52
N ILE A 47 0.53 -17.15 0.68
CA ILE A 47 -0.42 -17.19 1.79
C ILE A 47 -1.29 -18.45 1.70
N GLU A 48 -1.88 -18.71 0.53
CA GLU A 48 -2.70 -19.90 0.29
C GLU A 48 -1.93 -21.17 0.64
N LYS A 49 -0.69 -21.29 0.17
CA LYS A 49 0.16 -22.45 0.41
C LYS A 49 0.59 -22.60 1.88
N ALA A 50 0.89 -21.50 2.56
CA ALA A 50 1.38 -21.52 3.94
C ALA A 50 0.26 -21.78 4.96
N TYR A 51 -0.96 -21.35 4.65
CA TYR A 51 -2.09 -21.38 5.58
C TYR A 51 -3.24 -22.27 5.12
N TYR A 52 -3.07 -23.04 4.03
CA TYR A 52 -4.08 -23.97 3.52
C TYR A 52 -5.46 -23.32 3.32
N GLY A 53 -5.48 -22.07 2.84
CA GLY A 53 -6.70 -21.28 2.62
C GLY A 53 -7.32 -20.66 3.88
N GLU A 54 -6.76 -20.87 5.08
CA GLU A 54 -7.29 -20.26 6.31
C GLU A 54 -7.06 -18.74 6.39
N ARG A 55 -6.14 -18.21 5.58
CA ARG A 55 -5.81 -16.78 5.52
C ARG A 55 -5.87 -16.27 4.10
N LYS A 56 -6.28 -15.00 3.95
CA LYS A 56 -6.31 -14.27 2.68
C LYS A 56 -6.07 -12.78 2.91
N ILE A 57 -5.48 -12.06 1.98
CA ILE A 57 -5.47 -10.59 2.04
C ILE A 57 -6.64 -10.06 1.22
N GLN A 58 -7.30 -9.03 1.72
CA GLN A 58 -8.28 -8.25 0.98
C GLN A 58 -7.61 -6.97 0.49
N TRP A 59 -7.23 -6.95 -0.79
CA TRP A 59 -6.51 -5.83 -1.39
C TRP A 59 -7.46 -4.64 -1.64
N LEU A 60 -7.13 -3.47 -1.06
CA LEU A 60 -7.89 -2.23 -1.26
C LEU A 60 -7.07 -1.27 -2.12
N GLU A 61 -7.48 -1.01 -3.36
CA GLU A 61 -6.75 -0.03 -4.19
C GLU A 61 -6.96 1.39 -3.65
N VAL A 62 -5.86 2.12 -3.46
CA VAL A 62 -5.83 3.56 -3.19
C VAL A 62 -4.91 4.24 -4.19
N TYR A 63 -5.11 5.53 -4.46
CA TYR A 63 -4.50 6.20 -5.61
C TYR A 63 -3.48 7.26 -5.19
N ALA A 64 -2.30 7.23 -5.80
CA ALA A 64 -1.35 8.33 -5.78
C ALA A 64 -0.58 8.36 -7.11
N GLY A 65 0.12 9.46 -7.39
CA GLY A 65 0.93 9.58 -8.59
C GLY A 65 0.12 9.95 -9.83
N GLU A 66 0.65 9.57 -11.00
CA GLU A 66 0.03 9.87 -12.30
C GLU A 66 -1.36 9.26 -12.43
N LYS A 67 -1.56 8.05 -11.88
CA LYS A 67 -2.88 7.40 -11.90
C LYS A 67 -3.92 8.21 -11.13
N ALA A 68 -3.55 8.78 -9.99
CA ALA A 68 -4.42 9.66 -9.21
C ALA A 68 -4.68 10.98 -9.94
N PHE A 69 -3.64 11.61 -10.47
CA PHE A 69 -3.76 12.88 -11.19
C PHE A 69 -4.69 12.76 -12.39
N LYS A 70 -4.56 11.71 -13.21
CA LYS A 70 -5.44 11.47 -14.36
C LYS A 70 -6.91 11.24 -13.97
N LYS A 71 -7.18 10.72 -12.76
CA LYS A 71 -8.52 10.34 -12.31
C LYS A 71 -9.21 11.43 -11.50
N PHE A 72 -8.45 12.19 -10.72
CA PHE A 72 -8.97 13.12 -9.71
C PHE A 72 -8.42 14.55 -9.83
N ASP A 73 -7.55 14.81 -10.82
CA ASP A 73 -6.77 16.06 -10.94
C ASP A 73 -5.97 16.38 -9.65
N ASN A 74 -5.61 15.34 -8.91
CA ASN A 74 -4.86 15.41 -7.65
C ASN A 74 -3.84 14.28 -7.58
N TRP A 75 -2.57 14.64 -7.35
CA TRP A 75 -1.46 13.70 -7.26
C TRP A 75 -1.47 12.84 -5.99
N LEU A 76 -2.07 13.33 -4.91
CA LEU A 76 -2.20 12.63 -3.64
C LEU A 76 -3.52 13.01 -2.97
N PRO A 77 -4.62 12.33 -3.32
CA PRO A 77 -5.91 12.52 -2.66
C PRO A 77 -5.84 12.28 -1.15
N ASP A 78 -6.55 13.10 -0.38
CA ASP A 78 -6.63 12.96 1.08
C ASP A 78 -7.18 11.60 1.51
N GLU A 79 -8.12 11.04 0.73
CA GLU A 79 -8.66 9.69 0.95
C GLU A 79 -7.56 8.62 1.01
N THR A 80 -6.50 8.74 0.21
CA THR A 80 -5.36 7.80 0.26
C THR A 80 -4.64 7.88 1.61
N ILE A 81 -4.47 9.08 2.15
CA ILE A 81 -3.85 9.29 3.47
C ILE A 81 -4.76 8.75 4.57
N GLU A 82 -6.05 9.09 4.52
CA GLU A 82 -7.05 8.62 5.48
C GLU A 82 -7.10 7.09 5.51
N LYS A 83 -7.09 6.43 4.35
CA LYS A 83 -7.03 4.96 4.27
C LYS A 83 -5.71 4.39 4.79
N CYS A 84 -4.57 5.00 4.48
CA CYS A 84 -3.29 4.54 5.04
C CYS A 84 -3.19 4.76 6.57
N GLN A 85 -3.92 5.70 7.15
CA GLN A 85 -4.03 5.89 8.60
C GLN A 85 -5.03 4.90 9.24
N GLU A 86 -6.16 4.67 8.58
CA GLU A 86 -7.21 3.73 9.00
C GLU A 86 -6.73 2.27 8.98
N TYR A 87 -5.90 1.92 7.99
CA TYR A 87 -5.31 0.59 7.82
C TYR A 87 -3.79 0.70 8.01
N PRO A 88 -3.25 0.24 9.15
CA PRO A 88 -1.86 0.56 9.57
C PRO A 88 -0.77 -0.10 8.73
N VAL A 89 -1.12 -0.92 7.75
CA VAL A 89 -0.20 -1.59 6.84
C VAL A 89 -0.68 -1.35 5.42
N SER A 90 0.19 -0.79 4.58
CA SER A 90 -0.07 -0.56 3.16
C SER A 90 1.18 -0.85 2.32
N ILE A 91 0.99 -1.20 1.05
CA ILE A 91 2.07 -1.45 0.08
C ILE A 91 1.96 -0.48 -1.10
N LYS A 92 3.07 -0.11 -1.71
CA LYS A 92 3.03 0.71 -2.92
C LYS A 92 4.05 0.29 -3.97
N GLY A 93 3.69 0.48 -5.23
CA GLY A 93 4.62 0.50 -6.35
C GLY A 93 5.50 1.78 -6.38
N PRO A 94 6.31 1.94 -7.43
CA PRO A 94 7.04 3.18 -7.70
C PRO A 94 6.06 4.33 -7.97
N LEU A 95 6.45 5.56 -7.62
CA LEU A 95 5.64 6.76 -7.89
C LEU A 95 6.51 7.79 -8.61
N THR A 96 6.00 8.35 -9.69
CA THR A 96 6.65 9.44 -10.42
C THR A 96 6.63 10.68 -9.54
N THR A 97 7.79 11.30 -9.35
CA THR A 97 7.87 12.65 -8.77
C THR A 97 8.17 13.62 -9.91
N PRO A 98 7.27 14.55 -10.26
CA PRO A 98 7.53 15.53 -11.31
C PRO A 98 8.74 16.41 -10.92
N ILE A 99 9.68 16.57 -11.85
CA ILE A 99 10.88 17.39 -11.65
C ILE A 99 10.56 18.82 -12.09
N GLY A 100 10.83 19.81 -11.24
CA GLY A 100 10.83 21.24 -11.64
C GLY A 100 9.53 22.03 -11.44
N GLY A 101 8.55 21.54 -10.66
CA GLY A 101 7.23 22.17 -10.51
C GLY A 101 6.85 22.65 -9.10
N GLY A 102 7.79 22.76 -8.16
CA GLY A 102 7.51 23.18 -6.77
C GLY A 102 6.76 22.15 -5.90
N MET A 103 6.32 21.01 -6.47
CA MET A 103 5.78 19.90 -5.69
C MET A 103 6.88 19.15 -4.94
N ARG A 104 6.67 18.93 -3.64
CA ARG A 104 7.48 17.99 -2.84
C ARG A 104 7.30 16.58 -3.39
N SER A 105 8.34 15.75 -3.27
CA SER A 105 8.26 14.34 -3.67
C SER A 105 7.10 13.64 -2.98
N LEU A 106 6.28 12.91 -3.75
CA LEU A 106 5.15 12.14 -3.22
C LEU A 106 5.60 11.11 -2.16
N ASN A 107 6.77 10.50 -2.36
CA ASN A 107 7.34 9.57 -1.37
C ASN A 107 7.71 10.29 -0.06
N VAL A 108 8.18 11.54 -0.14
CA VAL A 108 8.48 12.36 1.05
C VAL A 108 7.19 12.82 1.71
N ALA A 109 6.21 13.28 0.92
CA ALA A 109 4.90 13.70 1.41
C ALA A 109 4.20 12.57 2.17
N LEU A 110 4.13 11.35 1.59
CA LEU A 110 3.58 10.17 2.26
C LEU A 110 4.23 9.91 3.62
N ARG A 111 5.58 9.95 3.69
CA ARG A 111 6.29 9.73 4.95
C ARG A 111 5.99 10.81 5.99
N GLN A 112 5.90 12.08 5.57
CA GLN A 112 5.61 13.20 6.46
C GLN A 112 4.17 13.16 6.98
N LEU A 113 3.19 12.92 6.09
CA LEU A 113 1.76 12.89 6.44
C LEU A 113 1.37 11.67 7.28
N LEU A 114 2.10 10.57 7.14
CA LEU A 114 1.89 9.33 7.91
C LEU A 114 2.87 9.19 9.09
N ASP A 115 3.70 10.20 9.36
CA ASP A 115 4.74 10.21 10.41
C ASP A 115 5.64 8.94 10.41
N LEU A 116 6.02 8.49 9.21
CA LEU A 116 6.88 7.31 9.02
C LEU A 116 8.35 7.70 9.19
N TYR A 117 8.78 7.83 10.45
CA TYR A 117 10.11 8.32 10.81
C TYR A 117 11.26 7.32 10.54
N VAL A 118 10.98 6.01 10.43
CA VAL A 118 11.98 4.97 10.11
C VAL A 118 11.93 4.58 8.63
N CYS A 119 13.08 4.61 7.96
CA CYS A 119 13.28 4.01 6.65
C CYS A 119 14.16 2.75 6.77
N LEU A 120 13.51 1.58 6.93
CA LEU A 120 14.21 0.30 7.05
C LEU A 120 14.57 -0.27 5.65
N ARG A 121 15.83 -0.69 5.45
CA ARG A 121 16.34 -1.24 4.19
C ARG A 121 17.17 -2.52 4.45
N PRO A 122 16.55 -3.71 4.51
CA PRO A 122 17.29 -4.96 4.69
C PRO A 122 18.14 -5.28 3.45
N VAL A 123 19.33 -5.85 3.66
CA VAL A 123 20.27 -6.27 2.59
C VAL A 123 20.65 -7.73 2.83
N SER A 124 20.37 -8.59 1.85
CA SER A 124 20.74 -10.02 1.83
C SER A 124 21.11 -10.45 0.40
N GLY A 125 21.95 -11.46 0.26
CA GLY A 125 22.19 -12.12 -1.03
C GLY A 125 21.03 -13.05 -1.41
N PHE A 126 20.89 -13.34 -2.71
CA PHE A 126 19.94 -14.31 -3.26
C PHE A 126 20.69 -15.54 -3.79
#